data_AF-A0A1H0HVY4-F1
#
_entry.id   AF-A0A1H0HVY4-F1
#
_cell.length_a   1.000
_cell.length_b   1.000
_cell.length_c   1.000
_cell.angle_alpha   90.00
_cell.angle_beta   90.00
_cell.angle_gamma   90.00
#
_symmetry.space_group_name_H-M   'P 1'
#
loop_
_entity.id
_entity.type
_entity.pdbx_description
1 polymer ?
#
loop_
_entity_poly.entity_id
_entity_poly.type
_entity_poly.pdbx_seq_one_letter_code
_entity_poly.pdbx_strand_id
1 'polypeptide(L)' 'MPETTDLKEAVASERQRELAVEHLLFHALVFVERQHPGLIDHLEGSLERLGDRAHDDTKDDEAVKGVARLFLESLRKSAA' A
#
# COMPACT_ATOMS: atom_id res chain seq x y z
N MET A 1 17.14 31.96 -4.82
CA MET A 1 16.23 30.87 -5.24
C MET A 1 16.57 29.53 -4.53
N PRO A 2 16.50 29.42 -3.19
CA PRO A 2 16.70 28.14 -2.48
C PRO A 2 15.43 27.29 -2.31
N GLU A 3 14.24 27.91 -2.32
CA GLU A 3 12.96 27.28 -1.94
C GLU A 3 12.51 26.14 -2.89
N THR A 4 12.78 26.27 -4.19
CA THR A 4 12.43 25.25 -5.20
C THR A 4 13.30 23.99 -5.17
N THR A 5 14.51 24.07 -4.61
CA THR A 5 15.40 22.90 -4.47
C THR A 5 14.98 22.08 -3.24
N ASP A 6 14.67 22.77 -2.15
CA ASP A 6 14.20 22.17 -0.89
C ASP A 6 12.88 21.41 -1.07
N LEU A 7 11.92 21.97 -1.82
CA LEU A 7 10.67 21.28 -2.15
C LEU A 7 10.89 20.00 -2.96
N LYS A 8 11.81 20.01 -3.92
CA LYS A 8 12.12 18.82 -4.74
C LYS A 8 12.77 17.72 -3.93
N GLU A 9 13.66 18.09 -3.00
CA GLU A 9 14.30 17.16 -2.09
C GLU A 9 13.28 16.54 -1.13
N ALA A 10 12.34 17.34 -0.60
CA ALA A 10 11.25 16.84 0.24
C ALA A 10 10.35 15.85 -0.51
N VAL A 11 9.91 16.17 -1.74
CA VAL A 11 9.11 15.26 -2.58
C VAL A 11 9.88 13.97 -2.90
N ALA A 12 11.18 14.08 -3.19
CA ALA A 12 12.01 12.91 -3.46
C ALA A 12 12.16 12.02 -2.21
N SER A 13 12.38 12.61 -1.04
CA SER A 13 12.49 11.90 0.23
C SER A 13 11.20 11.18 0.61
N GLU A 14 10.04 11.82 0.42
CA GLU A 14 8.74 11.20 0.68
C GLU A 14 8.51 9.98 -0.21
N ARG A 15 8.76 10.11 -1.52
CA ARG A 15 8.69 8.97 -2.46
C ARG A 15 9.68 7.85 -2.11
N GLN A 16 10.91 8.18 -1.69
CA GLN A 16 11.89 7.18 -1.28
C GLN A 16 11.43 6.40 -0.04
N ARG A 17 10.85 7.11 0.94
CA ARG A 17 10.29 6.49 2.14
C ARG A 17 9.11 5.59 1.80
N GLU A 18 8.22 6.06 0.95
CA GLU A 18 7.08 5.28 0.45
C GLU A 18 7.54 3.97 -0.20
N LEU A 19 8.45 4.04 -1.18
CA LEU A 19 8.99 2.86 -1.86
C LEU A 19 9.71 1.89 -0.91
N ALA A 20 10.46 2.41 0.07
CA ALA A 20 11.15 1.58 1.04
C ALA A 20 10.16 0.84 1.96
N VAL A 21 9.13 1.53 2.44
CA VAL A 21 8.09 0.94 3.29
C VAL A 21 7.28 -0.10 2.51
N GLU A 22 6.86 0.23 1.29
CA GLU A 22 6.10 -0.69 0.44
C GLU A 22 6.91 -1.97 0.14
N HIS A 23 8.18 -1.84 -0.24
CA HIS A 23 9.05 -2.98 -0.52
C HIS A 23 9.19 -3.91 0.69
N LEU A 24 9.50 -3.35 1.86
CA LEU A 24 9.69 -4.13 3.09
C LEU A 24 8.38 -4.80 3.54
N LEU A 25 7.25 -4.07 3.49
CA LEU A 25 5.94 -4.60 3.84
C LEU A 25 5.54 -5.73 2.89
N PHE A 26 5.70 -5.54 1.59
CA PHE A 26 5.36 -6.54 0.58
C PHE A 26 6.11 -7.85 0.84
N HIS A 27 7.43 -7.79 0.99
CA HIS A 27 8.23 -8.99 1.23
C HIS A 27 7.97 -9.63 2.60
N ALA A 28 7.65 -8.83 3.64
CA ALA A 28 7.22 -9.36 4.92
C ALA A 28 5.91 -10.14 4.81
N LEU A 29 4.91 -9.61 4.10
CA LEU A 29 3.62 -10.29 3.89
C LEU A 29 3.78 -11.58 3.07
N VAL A 30 4.60 -11.56 1.99
CA VAL A 30 4.93 -12.77 1.23
C VAL A 30 5.62 -13.82 2.10
N PHE A 31 6.58 -13.39 2.94
CA PHE A 31 7.25 -14.29 3.87
C PHE A 31 6.27 -14.92 4.86
N VAL A 32 5.39 -14.12 5.47
CA VAL A 32 4.39 -14.62 6.42
C VAL A 32 3.41 -15.57 5.73
N GLU A 33 2.88 -15.24 4.55
CA GLU A 33 1.99 -16.15 3.80
C GLU A 33 2.65 -17.49 3.52
N ARG A 34 3.94 -17.50 3.15
CA ARG A 34 4.68 -18.75 2.90
C ARG A 34 4.89 -19.60 4.15
N GLN A 35 5.07 -18.97 5.31
CA GLN A 35 5.23 -19.69 6.60
C GLN A 35 3.89 -20.07 7.24
N HIS A 36 2.87 -19.24 7.03
CA HIS A 36 1.54 -19.32 7.62
C HIS A 36 0.48 -18.98 6.55
N PRO A 37 0.10 -19.95 5.69
CA PRO A 37 -0.84 -19.72 4.60
C PRO A 37 -2.21 -19.23 5.08
N GLY A 38 -2.85 -18.36 4.28
CA GLY A 38 -4.18 -17.80 4.55
C GLY A 38 -4.18 -16.36 5.05
N LEU A 39 -3.01 -15.73 5.19
CA LEU A 39 -2.91 -14.30 5.52
C LEU A 39 -3.54 -13.45 4.40
N ILE A 40 -3.26 -13.77 3.13
CA ILE A 40 -3.77 -12.98 2.02
C ILE A 40 -5.31 -13.00 1.98
N ASP A 41 -5.95 -14.16 2.18
CA ASP A 41 -7.41 -14.26 2.20
C ASP A 41 -8.01 -13.53 3.41
N HIS A 42 -7.32 -13.59 4.56
CA HIS A 42 -7.70 -12.80 5.73
C HIS A 42 -7.66 -11.29 5.44
N LEU A 43 -6.62 -10.81 4.76
CA LEU A 43 -6.50 -9.40 4.36
C LEU A 43 -7.56 -9.01 3.32
N GLU A 44 -7.89 -9.89 2.38
CA GLU A 44 -8.96 -9.65 1.41
C GLU A 44 -10.33 -9.48 2.11
N GLY A 45 -10.65 -10.34 3.09
CA GLY A 45 -11.85 -10.18 3.90
C GLY A 45 -11.89 -8.88 4.72
N SER A 46 -10.73 -8.29 5.02
CA SER A 46 -10.66 -7.02 5.75
C SER A 46 -11.09 -5.80 4.91
N LEU A 47 -11.11 -5.91 3.57
CA LEU A 47 -11.42 -4.81 2.65
C LEU A 47 -12.86 -4.30 2.80
N GLU A 48 -13.79 -5.09 3.32
CA GLU A 48 -15.15 -4.65 3.64
C GLU A 48 -15.18 -3.47 4.63
N ARG A 49 -14.15 -3.38 5.49
CA ARG A 49 -14.00 -2.32 6.49
C ARG A 49 -13.07 -1.19 6.06
N LEU A 50 -12.50 -1.28 4.86
CA LEU A 50 -11.59 -0.27 4.32
C LEU A 50 -12.39 0.84 3.62
N GLY A 51 -12.02 2.09 3.92
CA GLY A 51 -12.59 3.27 3.29
C GLY A 51 -11.64 4.46 3.37
N ASP A 52 -11.86 5.43 2.49
CA ASP A 52 -11.17 6.70 2.47
C ASP A 52 -11.63 7.57 3.65
N ARG A 53 -10.67 8.18 4.35
CA ARG A 53 -10.91 9.03 5.50
C ARG A 53 -11.04 10.51 5.13
N ALA A 54 -10.93 10.86 3.85
CA ALA A 54 -11.23 12.21 3.39
C ALA A 54 -12.65 12.62 3.80
N HIS A 55 -12.81 13.89 4.16
CA HIS A 55 -14.08 14.51 4.55
C HIS A 55 -14.56 15.55 3.53
N ASP A 56 -13.91 15.60 2.37
CA ASP A 56 -14.20 16.51 1.27
C ASP A 56 -14.66 15.74 0.03
N ASP A 57 -14.85 16.47 -1.08
CA ASP A 57 -15.35 15.93 -2.35
C ASP A 57 -14.38 14.93 -3.02
N THR A 58 -13.19 14.68 -2.45
CA THR A 58 -12.22 13.69 -2.96
C THR A 58 -12.40 12.30 -2.37
N LYS A 59 -13.28 12.13 -1.36
CA LYS A 59 -13.52 10.83 -0.70
C LYS A 59 -13.93 9.76 -1.70
N ASP A 60 -13.13 8.70 -1.81
CA ASP A 60 -13.41 7.54 -2.68
C ASP A 60 -13.03 6.20 -2.04
N ASP A 61 -13.98 5.58 -1.36
CA ASP A 61 -13.80 4.27 -0.70
C ASP A 61 -13.49 3.15 -1.69
N GLU A 62 -14.06 3.20 -2.90
CA GLU A 62 -13.85 2.14 -3.90
C GLU A 62 -12.51 2.27 -4.61
N ALA A 63 -11.99 3.48 -4.81
CA ALA A 63 -10.62 3.68 -5.27
C ALA A 63 -9.62 3.09 -4.29
N VAL A 64 -9.77 3.35 -2.99
CA VAL A 64 -8.90 2.80 -1.94
C VAL A 64 -8.96 1.26 -1.93
N LYS A 65 -10.17 0.67 -1.99
CA LYS A 65 -10.33 -0.79 -2.10
C LYS A 65 -9.74 -1.33 -3.40
N GLY A 66 -9.85 -0.61 -4.51
CA GLY A 66 -9.26 -0.98 -5.80
C GLY A 66 -7.75 -1.12 -5.74
N VAL A 67 -7.07 -0.13 -5.15
CA VAL A 67 -5.62 -0.19 -4.91
C VAL A 67 -5.25 -1.39 -4.02
N ALA A 68 -6.00 -1.60 -2.94
CA ALA A 68 -5.76 -2.73 -2.05
C ALA A 68 -5.92 -4.10 -2.75
N ARG A 69 -6.94 -4.27 -3.59
CA ARG A 69 -7.15 -5.50 -4.40
C ARG A 69 -5.96 -5.78 -5.33
N LEU A 70 -5.44 -4.74 -6.01
CA LEU A 70 -4.26 -4.88 -6.88
C LEU A 70 -3.01 -5.29 -6.11
N PHE A 71 -2.83 -4.76 -4.90
CA PHE A 71 -1.73 -5.14 -4.02
C PHE A 71 -1.83 -6.59 -3.56
N LEU A 72 -3.03 -7.03 -3.14
CA LEU A 72 -3.29 -8.43 -2.77
C LEU A 72 -3.07 -9.39 -3.95
N GLU A 73 -3.48 -9.02 -5.17
CA GLU A 73 -3.21 -9.83 -6.37
C GLU A 73 -1.71 -10.01 -6.62
N SER A 74 -0.92 -8.94 -6.42
CA SER A 74 0.55 -8.99 -6.53
C SER A 74 1.18 -9.87 -5.46
N LEU A 75 0.65 -9.85 -4.24
CA LEU A 75 1.07 -10.75 -3.16
C LEU A 75 0.80 -12.22 -3.50
N ARG A 76 -0.40 -12.55 -4.02
CA ARG A 76 -0.75 -13.93 -4.43
C ARG A 76 0.22 -14.48 -5.47
N LYS A 77 0.52 -13.68 -6.49
CA LYS A 77 1.46 -14.08 -7.56
C LYS A 77 2.88 -14.33 -7.04
N SER A 78 3.28 -13.62 -5.98
CA SER A 78 4.63 -13.72 -5.39
C SER A 78 4.74 -14.81 -4.33
N ALA A 79 3.64 -15.14 -3.65
CA ALA A 79 3.59 -16.18 -2.65
C ALA A 79 3.45 -17.59 -3.24
N ALA A 80 2.92 -17.70 -4.48
CA ALA A 80 2.80 -18.93 -5.25
C ALA A 80 4.14 -19.63 -5.54
#